data_AF-A0A2P5DKC5-F1
#
_entry.id   AF-A0A2P5DKC5-F1
#
_cell.length_a   1.000
_cell.length_b   1.000
_cell.length_c   1.000
_cell.angle_alpha   90.00
_cell.angle_beta   90.00
_cell.angle_gamma   90.00
#
_symmetry.space_group_name_H-M   'P 1'
#
loop_
_entity.id
_entity.type
_entity.pdbx_description
1 polymer ?
#
loop_
_entity_poly.entity_id
_entity_poly.type
_entity_poly.pdbx_seq_one_letter_code
_entity_poly.pdbx_strand_id
1 'polypeptide(L)'
;MYAYLENYLGESVRADWKRYKVNFSNEYKELSELGNNPHNFAKKIHLLVTGEDPNSGLISHQQDAMKKLEQIYIRDWRYIKAYINDFVKLGNISGSAMDYELGQKMMIKLLGALGSEILVKWNKTMIQVKDTSMQSHSIRGNFILKHLVEKLMYLYPNLKIIKR
;
A
#
# COMPACT_ATOMS: atom_id res chain seq x y z
N MET A 1 -10.04 4.03 29.99
CA MET A 1 -10.00 2.63 29.50
C MET A 1 -8.72 1.90 29.86
N TYR A 2 -7.54 2.54 29.80
CA TYR A 2 -6.28 1.89 30.20
C TYR A 2 -6.28 1.40 31.66
N ALA A 3 -6.87 2.14 32.61
CA ALA A 3 -7.04 1.69 33.99
C ALA A 3 -7.82 0.36 34.13
N TYR A 4 -8.74 0.06 33.21
CA TYR A 4 -9.44 -1.23 33.18
C TYR A 4 -8.55 -2.33 32.61
N LEU A 5 -7.82 -2.05 31.52
CA LEU A 5 -6.89 -3.00 30.89
C LEU A 5 -5.68 -3.33 31.80
N GLU A 6 -5.25 -2.39 32.63
CA GLU A 6 -4.19 -2.58 33.64
C GLU A 6 -4.50 -3.71 34.64
N ASN A 7 -5.78 -3.97 34.91
CA ASN A 7 -6.21 -5.02 35.82
C ASN A 7 -5.93 -6.43 35.27
N TYR A 8 -5.79 -6.56 33.94
CA TYR A 8 -5.48 -7.82 33.27
C TYR A 8 -3.98 -8.09 33.15
N LEU A 9 -3.12 -7.12 33.49
CA LEU A 9 -1.69 -7.33 33.52
C LEU A 9 -1.28 -8.18 34.73
N GLY A 10 -0.35 -9.11 34.50
CA GLY A 10 0.37 -9.79 35.57
C GLY A 10 1.21 -8.81 36.40
N GLU A 11 1.56 -9.20 37.62
CA GLU A 11 2.15 -8.30 38.63
C GLU A 11 3.45 -7.63 38.16
N SER A 12 4.36 -8.40 37.53
CA SER A 12 5.61 -7.87 36.96
C SER A 12 5.35 -6.80 35.91
N VAL A 13 4.53 -7.12 34.90
CA VAL A 13 4.21 -6.21 33.79
C VAL A 13 3.47 -4.96 34.29
N ARG A 14 2.63 -5.10 35.32
CA ARG A 14 1.95 -3.98 35.96
C ARG A 14 2.94 -3.04 36.66
N ALA A 15 3.98 -3.58 37.29
CA ALA A 15 5.04 -2.77 37.90
C ALA A 15 5.81 -1.99 36.83
N ASP A 16 6.16 -2.63 35.71
CA ASP A 16 6.84 -1.99 34.58
C ASP A 16 5.97 -0.91 33.93
N TRP A 17 4.67 -1.17 33.76
CA TRP A 17 3.72 -0.17 33.28
C TRP A 17 3.62 1.06 34.20
N LYS A 18 3.58 0.85 35.52
CA LYS A 18 3.58 1.95 36.49
C LYS A 18 4.88 2.77 36.41
N ARG A 19 6.03 2.09 36.30
CA ARG A 19 7.33 2.76 36.10
C ARG A 19 7.36 3.56 34.80
N TYR A 20 6.82 3.02 33.72
CA TYR A 20 6.71 3.72 32.44
C TYR A 20 5.89 5.02 32.57
N LYS A 21 4.72 4.98 33.21
CA LYS A 21 3.88 6.18 33.42
C LYS A 21 4.60 7.29 34.17
N VAL A 22 5.48 6.93 35.12
CA VAL A 22 6.24 7.90 35.92
C VAL A 22 7.44 8.43 35.14
N ASN A 23 8.22 7.54 34.52
CA ASN A 23 9.49 7.90 33.88
C ASN A 23 9.31 8.54 32.50
N PHE A 24 8.21 8.23 31.81
CA PHE A 24 7.90 8.70 30.45
C PHE A 24 6.52 9.35 30.41
N SER A 25 6.29 10.31 31.29
CA SER A 25 4.98 10.97 31.47
C SER A 25 4.47 11.65 30.20
N ASN A 26 5.36 12.24 29.39
CA ASN A 26 5.01 12.85 28.11
C ASN A 26 4.54 11.81 27.09
N GLU A 27 5.27 10.71 26.90
CA GLU A 27 4.85 9.63 26.00
C GLU A 27 3.56 8.96 26.45
N TYR A 28 3.36 8.81 27.77
CA TYR A 28 2.11 8.30 28.31
C TYR A 28 0.94 9.24 28.04
N LYS A 29 1.16 10.56 28.11
CA LYS A 29 0.16 11.56 27.76
C LYS A 29 -0.20 11.48 26.28
N GLU A 30 0.78 11.43 25.38
CA GLU A 30 0.56 11.23 23.94
C GLU A 30 -0.21 9.94 23.66
N LEU A 31 0.17 8.83 24.31
CA LEU A 31 -0.54 7.54 24.19
C LEU A 31 -2.00 7.62 24.67
N SER A 32 -2.28 8.47 25.65
CA SER A 32 -3.63 8.72 26.18
C SER A 32 -4.43 9.64 25.26
N GLU A 33 -3.77 10.58 24.58
CA GLU A 33 -4.35 11.50 23.60
C GLU A 33 -4.72 10.81 22.27
N LEU A 34 -4.02 9.72 21.89
CA LEU A 34 -4.39 8.85 20.76
C LEU A 34 -5.75 8.13 20.94
N GLY A 35 -6.43 8.36 22.07
CA GLY A 35 -7.74 7.83 22.38
C GLY A 35 -7.69 6.47 23.06
N ASN A 36 -8.85 6.02 23.54
CA ASN A 36 -9.00 4.73 24.21
C ASN A 36 -8.99 3.58 23.18
N ASN A 37 -7.82 3.24 22.64
CA ASN A 37 -7.64 2.11 21.72
C ASN A 37 -6.92 0.94 22.43
N PRO A 38 -7.58 -0.23 22.64
CA PRO A 38 -6.93 -1.39 23.25
C PRO A 38 -5.68 -1.84 22.50
N HIS A 39 -5.64 -1.64 21.18
CA HIS A 39 -4.50 -2.00 20.34
C HIS A 39 -3.25 -1.18 20.70
N ASN A 40 -3.40 0.13 20.96
CA ASN A 40 -2.29 1.00 21.34
C ASN A 40 -1.72 0.61 22.71
N PHE A 41 -2.60 0.26 23.65
CA PHE A 41 -2.20 -0.27 24.95
C PHE A 41 -1.44 -1.60 24.82
N ALA A 42 -2.03 -2.58 24.11
CA ALA A 42 -1.42 -3.89 23.91
C ALA A 42 -0.06 -3.77 23.21
N LYS A 43 0.05 -2.91 22.19
CA LYS A 43 1.30 -2.59 21.50
C LYS A 43 2.36 -2.04 22.46
N LYS A 44 2.02 -1.05 23.30
CA LYS A 44 2.98 -0.44 24.24
C LYS A 44 3.38 -1.43 25.34
N ILE A 45 2.45 -2.25 25.85
CA ILE A 45 2.77 -3.31 26.81
C ILE A 45 3.70 -4.36 26.19
N HIS A 46 3.43 -4.80 24.96
CA HIS A 46 4.33 -5.72 24.25
C HIS A 46 5.73 -5.12 24.14
N LEU A 47 5.84 -3.88 23.67
CA LEU A 47 7.12 -3.18 23.56
C LEU A 47 7.85 -3.05 24.91
N LEU A 48 7.15 -2.77 26.00
CA LEU A 48 7.74 -2.68 27.34
C LEU A 48 8.28 -4.02 27.84
N VAL A 49 7.64 -5.13 27.47
CA VAL A 49 8.01 -6.47 27.93
C VAL A 49 9.09 -7.10 27.05
N THR A 50 8.97 -6.97 25.72
CA THR A 50 9.85 -7.65 24.76
C THR A 50 10.96 -6.75 24.23
N GLY A 51 10.82 -5.42 24.36
CA GLY A 51 11.71 -4.45 23.73
C GLY A 51 11.48 -4.28 22.22
N GLU A 52 10.50 -4.97 21.64
CA GLU A 52 10.24 -4.97 20.20
C GLU A 52 8.84 -4.45 19.86
N ASP A 53 8.68 -3.80 18.70
CA ASP A 53 7.35 -3.48 18.18
C ASP A 53 6.71 -4.77 17.64
N PRO A 54 5.50 -5.17 18.08
CA PRO A 54 4.84 -6.37 17.59
C PRO A 54 4.57 -6.33 16.08
N ASN A 55 4.53 -5.13 15.49
CA ASN A 55 4.34 -4.92 14.06
C ASN A 55 5.66 -4.72 13.30
N SER A 56 6.83 -4.86 13.95
CA SER A 56 8.15 -4.70 13.31
C SER A 56 8.30 -5.57 12.05
N GLY A 57 7.91 -6.84 12.11
CA GLY A 57 7.92 -7.76 10.97
C GLY A 57 7.01 -7.28 9.83
N LEU A 58 5.79 -6.81 10.16
CA LEU A 58 4.84 -6.26 9.19
C LEU A 58 5.40 -4.99 8.51
N ILE A 59 6.02 -4.10 9.29
CA ILE A 59 6.67 -2.88 8.79
C ILE A 59 7.82 -3.24 7.84
N SER A 60 8.63 -4.24 8.19
CA SER A 60 9.73 -4.70 7.32
C SER A 60 9.21 -5.22 5.98
N HIS A 61 8.11 -6.00 5.98
CA HIS A 61 7.50 -6.51 4.76
C HIS A 61 6.90 -5.40 3.89
N GLN A 62 6.27 -4.39 4.50
CA GLN A 62 5.76 -3.21 3.80
C GLN A 62 6.90 -2.42 3.13
N GLN A 63 8.01 -2.21 3.85
CA GLN A 63 9.18 -1.50 3.33
C GLN A 63 9.84 -2.26 2.18
N ASP A 64 9.99 -3.58 2.29
CA ASP A 64 10.56 -4.40 1.23
C ASP A 64 9.65 -4.49 0.00
N ALA A 65 8.33 -4.51 0.20
CA ALA A 65 7.38 -4.38 -0.91
C ALA A 65 7.52 -3.03 -1.62
N MET A 66 7.67 -1.94 -0.87
CA MET A 66 7.90 -0.60 -1.42
C MET A 66 9.20 -0.53 -2.25
N LYS A 67 10.31 -1.09 -1.73
CA LYS A 67 11.58 -1.17 -2.48
C LYS A 67 11.41 -1.93 -3.79
N LYS A 68 10.71 -3.07 -3.77
CA LYS A 68 10.41 -3.85 -4.98
C LYS A 68 9.54 -3.08 -5.98
N LEU A 69 8.57 -2.32 -5.49
CA LEU A 69 7.68 -1.50 -6.31
C LEU A 69 8.44 -0.35 -7.00
N GLU A 70 9.44 0.24 -6.34
CA GLU A 70 10.35 1.20 -6.98
C GLU A 70 11.22 0.56 -8.05
N GLN A 71 11.64 -0.70 -7.87
CA GLN A 71 12.52 -1.42 -8.79
C GLN A 71 11.79 -2.09 -9.97
N ILE A 72 10.46 -2.28 -9.91
CA ILE A 72 9.74 -2.96 -10.99
C ILE A 72 9.68 -2.06 -12.24
N TYR A 73 9.91 -2.63 -13.41
CA TYR A 73 9.70 -2.00 -14.72
C TYR A 73 9.46 -3.08 -15.77
N ILE A 74 8.79 -2.72 -16.86
CA ILE A 74 8.53 -3.63 -17.96
C ILE A 74 9.62 -3.46 -19.03
N ARG A 75 10.16 -4.57 -19.54
CA ARG A 75 11.13 -4.59 -20.66
C ARG A 75 10.53 -5.07 -21.98
N ASP A 76 9.42 -5.79 -21.91
CA ASP A 76 8.72 -6.35 -23.06
C ASP A 76 7.22 -6.43 -22.78
N TRP A 77 6.42 -5.98 -23.75
CA TRP A 77 4.95 -5.96 -23.69
C TRP A 77 4.31 -7.33 -23.43
N ARG A 78 4.99 -8.44 -23.78
CA ARG A 78 4.52 -9.80 -23.46
C ARG A 78 4.30 -10.01 -21.97
N TYR A 79 5.03 -9.28 -21.12
CA TYR A 79 4.93 -9.38 -19.66
C TYR A 79 4.00 -8.33 -19.03
N ILE A 80 3.20 -7.59 -19.80
CA ILE A 80 2.37 -6.51 -19.27
C ILE A 80 1.40 -6.96 -18.17
N LYS A 81 0.80 -8.15 -18.31
CA LYS A 81 -0.10 -8.71 -17.28
C LYS A 81 0.64 -9.02 -15.99
N ALA A 82 1.82 -9.63 -16.09
CA ALA A 82 2.66 -9.92 -14.93
C ALA A 82 3.10 -8.63 -14.23
N TYR A 83 3.57 -7.65 -15.00
CA TYR A 83 3.94 -6.32 -14.51
C TYR A 83 2.79 -5.65 -13.72
N ILE A 84 1.58 -5.62 -14.29
CA ILE A 84 0.41 -5.02 -13.64
C ILE A 84 0.06 -5.77 -12.35
N ASN A 85 0.03 -7.10 -12.40
CA ASN A 85 -0.30 -7.92 -11.23
C ASN A 85 0.72 -7.73 -10.11
N ASP A 86 2.01 -7.72 -10.43
CA ASP A 86 3.07 -7.50 -9.46
C ASP A 86 3.00 -6.10 -8.85
N PHE A 87 2.72 -5.08 -9.66
CA PHE A 87 2.56 -3.70 -9.17
C PHE A 87 1.39 -3.59 -8.19
N VAL A 88 0.23 -4.14 -8.55
CA VAL A 88 -0.97 -4.15 -7.69
C VAL A 88 -0.73 -4.95 -6.41
N LYS A 89 -0.11 -6.14 -6.52
CA LYS A 89 0.20 -6.99 -5.37
C LYS A 89 1.15 -6.29 -4.41
N LEU A 90 2.24 -5.72 -4.92
CA LEU A 90 3.22 -5.00 -4.11
C LEU A 90 2.59 -3.76 -3.46
N GLY A 91 1.77 -3.01 -4.19
CA GLY A 91 1.04 -1.84 -3.66
C GLY A 91 0.08 -2.21 -2.53
N ASN A 92 -0.57 -3.37 -2.62
CA ASN A 92 -1.40 -3.87 -1.52
C ASN A 92 -0.57 -4.27 -0.30
N ILE A 93 0.56 -4.95 -0.50
CA ILE A 93 1.44 -5.39 0.61
C ILE A 93 2.06 -4.18 1.31
N SER A 94 2.49 -3.16 0.57
CA SER A 94 3.07 -1.92 1.12
C SER A 94 2.04 -0.97 1.72
N GLY A 95 0.73 -1.21 1.51
CA GLY A 95 -0.34 -0.29 1.93
C GLY A 95 -0.47 0.95 1.03
N SER A 96 0.16 0.97 -0.14
CA SER A 96 0.21 2.12 -1.05
C SER A 96 -0.62 1.94 -2.33
N ALA A 97 -1.60 1.03 -2.33
CA ALA A 97 -2.42 0.66 -3.50
C ALA A 97 -3.25 1.80 -4.11
N MET A 98 -3.47 2.87 -3.34
CA MET A 98 -4.18 4.09 -3.76
C MET A 98 -3.23 5.30 -3.88
N ASP A 99 -1.92 5.09 -3.78
CA ASP A 99 -0.96 6.18 -3.87
C ASP A 99 -0.90 6.72 -5.30
N TYR A 100 -1.17 8.02 -5.43
CA TYR A 100 -1.25 8.69 -6.73
C TYR A 100 0.11 8.72 -7.45
N GLU A 101 1.20 9.04 -6.74
CA GLU A 101 2.52 9.19 -7.33
C GLU A 101 3.07 7.85 -7.81
N LEU A 102 2.93 6.80 -7.00
CA LEU A 102 3.26 5.43 -7.41
C LEU A 102 2.40 4.98 -8.57
N GLY A 103 1.10 5.30 -8.55
CA GLY A 103 0.22 5.04 -9.69
C GLY A 103 0.68 5.76 -10.96
N GLN A 104 1.28 6.96 -10.86
CA GLN A 104 1.86 7.66 -12.00
C GLN A 104 3.16 6.99 -12.46
N LYS A 105 4.03 6.58 -11.53
CA LYS A 105 5.23 5.79 -11.84
C LYS A 105 4.89 4.51 -12.60
N MET A 106 3.79 3.84 -12.25
CA MET A 106 3.30 2.66 -12.99
C MET A 106 3.12 2.94 -14.49
N MET A 107 2.54 4.09 -14.81
CA MET A 107 2.28 4.50 -16.20
C MET A 107 3.57 4.94 -16.91
N ILE A 108 4.43 5.69 -16.20
CA ILE A 108 5.72 6.19 -16.73
C ILE A 108 6.66 5.02 -17.06
N LYS A 109 6.60 3.93 -16.29
CA LYS A 109 7.43 2.73 -16.47
C LYS A 109 7.01 1.86 -17.67
N LEU A 110 5.94 2.21 -18.38
CA LEU A 110 5.55 1.57 -19.64
C LEU A 110 6.52 1.91 -20.78
N LEU A 111 6.64 1.03 -21.77
CA LEU A 111 7.68 1.12 -22.79
C LEU A 111 7.31 2.02 -23.97
N GLY A 112 8.25 2.85 -24.39
CA GLY A 112 8.23 3.53 -25.69
C GLY A 112 7.01 4.44 -25.93
N ALA A 113 6.76 4.75 -27.20
CA ALA A 113 5.70 5.68 -27.60
C ALA A 113 4.30 5.23 -27.16
N LEU A 114 4.04 3.91 -27.13
CA LEU A 114 2.77 3.36 -26.69
C LEU A 114 2.54 3.60 -25.18
N GLY A 115 3.58 3.49 -24.36
CA GLY A 115 3.50 3.84 -22.94
C GLY A 115 3.16 5.31 -22.72
N SER A 116 3.83 6.21 -23.46
CA SER A 116 3.56 7.66 -23.40
C SER A 116 2.13 8.00 -23.83
N GLU A 117 1.62 7.36 -24.89
CA GLU A 117 0.24 7.52 -25.36
C GLU A 117 -0.79 7.12 -24.29
N ILE A 118 -0.59 5.98 -23.63
CA ILE A 118 -1.45 5.49 -22.56
C ILE A 118 -1.47 6.49 -21.40
N LEU A 119 -0.32 7.00 -20.98
CA LEU A 119 -0.21 8.01 -19.92
C LEU A 119 -0.96 9.30 -20.28
N VAL A 120 -0.82 9.79 -21.51
CA VAL A 120 -1.56 10.98 -21.98
C VAL A 120 -3.07 10.73 -21.97
N LYS A 121 -3.52 9.56 -22.45
CA LYS A 121 -4.96 9.20 -22.43
C LYS A 121 -5.48 9.12 -21.00
N TRP A 122 -4.73 8.51 -20.09
CA TRP A 122 -5.06 8.41 -18.67
C TRP A 122 -5.23 9.79 -18.03
N ASN A 123 -4.24 10.69 -18.20
CA ASN A 123 -4.30 12.02 -17.61
C ASN A 123 -5.48 12.85 -18.13
N LYS A 124 -5.84 12.70 -19.41
CA LYS A 124 -7.06 13.32 -19.97
C LYS A 124 -8.32 12.78 -19.29
N THR A 125 -8.41 11.47 -19.07
CA THR A 125 -9.55 10.84 -18.36
C THR A 125 -9.62 11.32 -16.91
N MET A 126 -8.49 11.42 -16.20
CA MET A 126 -8.44 11.91 -14.82
C MET A 126 -8.94 13.35 -14.67
N ILE A 127 -8.62 14.24 -15.64
CA ILE A 127 -9.12 15.63 -15.62
C ILE A 127 -10.64 15.68 -15.73
N GLN A 128 -11.22 14.77 -16.51
CA GLN A 128 -12.66 14.69 -16.73
C GLN A 128 -13.40 14.03 -15.55
N VAL A 129 -12.77 13.06 -14.89
CA VAL A 129 -13.36 12.25 -13.83
C VAL A 129 -12.74 12.66 -12.49
N LYS A 130 -13.44 13.50 -11.72
CA LYS A 130 -13.05 13.88 -10.34
C LYS A 130 -13.33 12.77 -9.32
N ASP A 131 -12.98 11.52 -9.65
CA ASP A 131 -13.20 10.34 -8.81
C ASP A 131 -11.89 9.88 -8.16
N THR A 132 -11.91 9.75 -6.83
CA THR A 132 -10.78 9.27 -6.03
C THR A 132 -10.50 7.78 -6.26
N SER A 133 -11.48 7.00 -6.74
CA SER A 133 -11.30 5.59 -7.10
C SER A 133 -10.22 5.40 -8.17
N MET A 134 -10.04 6.38 -9.05
CA MET A 134 -9.03 6.34 -10.12
C MET A 134 -7.59 6.34 -9.59
N GLN A 135 -7.37 6.62 -8.30
CA GLN A 135 -6.07 6.47 -7.67
C GLN A 135 -5.66 4.99 -7.54
N SER A 136 -6.62 4.06 -7.57
CA SER A 136 -6.38 2.62 -7.49
C SER A 136 -5.44 2.10 -8.58
N HIS A 137 -4.38 1.42 -8.16
CA HIS A 137 -3.45 0.74 -9.06
C HIS A 137 -4.16 -0.35 -9.91
N SER A 138 -5.20 -0.98 -9.37
CA SER A 138 -6.01 -1.97 -10.10
C SER A 138 -6.80 -1.34 -11.24
N ILE A 139 -7.41 -0.16 -11.00
CA ILE A 139 -8.14 0.57 -12.04
C ILE A 139 -7.19 1.03 -13.14
N ARG A 140 -6.02 1.54 -12.76
CA ARG A 140 -4.93 1.89 -13.68
C ARG A 140 -4.49 0.69 -14.53
N GLY A 141 -4.26 -0.46 -13.91
CA GLY A 141 -3.93 -1.70 -14.60
C GLY A 141 -4.98 -2.11 -15.63
N ASN A 142 -6.26 -2.05 -15.25
CA ASN A 142 -7.36 -2.35 -16.16
C ASN A 142 -7.45 -1.37 -17.33
N PHE A 143 -7.19 -0.08 -17.07
CA PHE A 143 -7.15 0.94 -18.12
C PHE A 143 -6.05 0.63 -19.16
N ILE A 144 -4.84 0.28 -18.70
CA ILE A 144 -3.73 -0.11 -19.58
C ILE A 144 -4.15 -1.29 -20.46
N LEU A 145 -4.67 -2.37 -19.85
CA LEU A 145 -5.08 -3.57 -20.59
C LEU A 145 -6.19 -3.27 -21.61
N LYS A 146 -7.18 -2.46 -21.22
CA LYS A 146 -8.27 -2.05 -22.11
C LYS A 146 -7.74 -1.30 -23.32
N HIS A 147 -6.85 -0.32 -23.11
CA HIS A 147 -6.25 0.44 -24.20
C HIS A 147 -5.45 -0.44 -25.16
N LEU A 148 -4.67 -1.39 -24.63
CA LEU A 148 -3.91 -2.32 -25.46
C LEU A 148 -4.83 -3.21 -26.31
N VAL A 149 -5.92 -3.70 -25.73
CA VAL A 149 -6.92 -4.50 -26.46
C VAL A 149 -7.59 -3.67 -27.56
N GLU A 150 -8.02 -2.44 -27.26
CA GLU A 150 -8.60 -1.52 -28.26
C GLU A 150 -7.64 -1.32 -29.45
N LYS A 151 -6.36 -1.09 -29.16
CA LYS A 151 -5.34 -0.86 -30.18
C LYS A 151 -5.07 -2.11 -31.02
N LEU A 152 -5.03 -3.29 -30.39
CA LEU A 152 -4.88 -4.56 -31.11
C LEU A 152 -6.07 -4.85 -32.02
N MET A 153 -7.30 -4.61 -31.56
CA MET A 153 -8.50 -4.79 -32.39
C MET A 153 -8.54 -3.80 -33.56
N TYR A 154 -8.06 -2.57 -33.38
CA TYR A 154 -7.94 -1.60 -34.46
C TYR A 154 -6.93 -2.03 -35.52
N LEU A 155 -5.74 -2.49 -35.09
CA LEU A 155 -4.68 -2.93 -36.01
C LEU A 155 -4.97 -4.27 -36.67
N TYR A 156 -5.70 -5.14 -35.98
CA TYR A 156 -6.05 -6.49 -36.44
C TYR A 156 -7.55 -6.75 -36.23
N PRO A 157 -8.43 -6.22 -37.11
CA PRO A 157 -9.88 -6.32 -36.94
C PRO A 157 -10.42 -7.75 -36.86
N ASN A 158 -9.71 -8.70 -37.46
CA ASN A 158 -10.09 -10.11 -37.49
C ASN A 158 -9.48 -10.94 -36.33
N LEU A 159 -8.79 -10.30 -35.38
CA LEU A 159 -8.14 -10.99 -34.27
C LEU A 159 -9.20 -11.53 -33.29
N LYS A 160 -9.26 -12.86 -33.14
CA LYS A 160 -10.11 -13.50 -32.12
C LYS A 160 -9.40 -13.49 -30.77
N ILE A 161 -9.88 -12.69 -29.83
CA ILE A 161 -9.38 -12.69 -28.45
C ILE A 161 -9.98 -13.88 -27.71
N ILE A 162 -9.15 -14.87 -27.41
CA ILE A 162 -9.54 -16.00 -26.57
C ILE A 162 -9.41 -15.55 -25.11
N LYS A 163 -10.53 -15.35 -24.43
CA LYS A 163 -10.55 -15.21 -22.97
C LYS A 163 -10.26 -16.59 -22.38
N ARG A 164 -9.09 -16.74 -21.75
CA ARG A 164 -8.80 -17.85 -20.83
C ARG A 164 -9.31 -17.49 -19.46
#